data_AF-G6B016-F1
#
_entry.id   AF-G6B016-F1
#
_cell.length_a   1.000
_cell.length_b   1.000
_cell.length_c   1.000
_cell.angle_alpha   90.00
_cell.angle_beta   90.00
_cell.angle_gamma   90.00
#
_symmetry.space_group_name_H-M   'P 1'
#
loop_
_entity.id
_entity.type
_entity.pdbx_description
1 polymer ?
#
loop_
_entity_poly.entity_id
_entity_poly.type
_entity_poly.pdbx_seq_one_letter_code
_entity_poly.pdbx_strand_id
1 'polypeptide(L)'
;MAISHIIHIFAVLKTKFTMKEPKYLSILHNSSSKNAMWACKMIPVLIHWATVSKSPHTYSELSKEVGHHTDQIGRVLGLIDDVFKALKKACPEFKDMPTLNCLVINKTTKLPSNGFDYVSHDYSSLTDEQKNDQMKRLNSEAYYYDRWQDVLDELKLTPYNGSDNKVYENTIRKGTYSKHGSEGIKHKALKEYIYDHPECIGIKNVKHKEMEHILLSGDRLDVYFILKDDTQIAVEVKSSISDNADILRGVYQCVKYNAILNAEQSVKGMHCPIKALLVLEGKMPMSIASDAIALHINFKENIKLI
;
A
#
# COMPACT_ATOMS: atom_id res chain seq x y z
N MET A 1 57.93 12.19 -30.92
CA MET A 1 57.88 10.80 -30.40
C MET A 1 56.98 10.62 -29.16
N ALA A 2 56.80 11.63 -28.28
CA ALA A 2 56.01 11.50 -27.05
C ALA A 2 54.48 11.39 -27.22
N ILE A 3 53.90 12.01 -28.26
CA ILE A 3 52.44 12.04 -28.46
C ILE A 3 51.89 10.66 -28.89
N SER A 4 52.68 9.88 -29.65
CA SER A 4 52.27 8.53 -30.09
C SER A 4 52.20 7.54 -28.92
N HIS A 5 53.10 7.65 -27.94
CA HIS A 5 53.06 6.80 -26.73
C HIS A 5 51.87 7.10 -25.83
N ILE A 6 51.45 8.36 -25.69
CA ILE A 6 50.28 8.73 -24.87
C ILE A 6 48.98 8.23 -25.50
N ILE A 7 48.85 8.32 -26.83
CA ILE A 7 47.67 7.79 -27.55
C ILE A 7 47.61 6.26 -27.44
N HIS A 8 48.75 5.58 -27.51
CA HIS A 8 48.81 4.12 -27.33
C HIS A 8 48.46 3.70 -25.89
N ILE A 9 48.92 4.43 -24.88
CA ILE A 9 48.56 4.16 -23.47
C ILE A 9 47.06 4.40 -23.23
N PHE A 10 46.46 5.46 -23.79
CA PHE A 10 45.01 5.69 -23.70
C PHE A 10 44.19 4.65 -24.47
N ALA A 11 44.67 4.18 -25.62
CA ALA A 11 44.03 3.11 -26.38
C ALA A 11 44.14 1.75 -25.68
N VAL A 12 45.27 1.46 -25.02
CA VAL A 12 45.52 0.25 -24.22
C VAL A 12 44.74 0.27 -22.90
N LEU A 13 44.52 1.45 -22.29
CA LEU A 13 43.67 1.61 -21.11
C LEU A 13 42.17 1.49 -21.44
N LYS A 14 41.72 2.01 -22.60
CA LYS A 14 40.33 1.79 -23.08
C LYS A 14 40.04 0.35 -23.47
N THR A 15 41.07 -0.46 -23.77
CA THR A 15 40.91 -1.89 -24.10
C THR A 15 41.07 -2.84 -22.92
N LYS A 16 41.30 -2.35 -21.68
CA LYS A 16 41.53 -3.21 -20.50
C LYS A 16 40.54 -3.12 -19.33
N PHE A 17 39.52 -2.26 -19.37
CA PHE A 17 38.44 -2.29 -18.37
C PHE A 17 37.09 -1.98 -19.01
N THR A 18 36.56 -2.92 -19.80
CA THR A 18 35.11 -3.10 -19.82
C THR A 18 34.74 -3.68 -18.46
N MET A 19 34.41 -2.82 -17.48
CA MET A 19 33.86 -3.30 -16.21
C MET A 19 32.61 -4.11 -16.54
N LYS A 20 32.71 -5.44 -16.36
CA LYS A 20 31.59 -6.34 -16.56
C LYS A 20 30.47 -5.86 -15.65
N GLU A 21 29.27 -5.70 -16.20
CA GLU A 21 28.13 -5.22 -15.44
C GLU A 21 27.96 -6.05 -14.15
N PRO A 22 27.78 -5.40 -12.99
CA PRO A 22 27.61 -6.10 -11.72
C PRO A 22 26.51 -7.15 -11.80
N LYS A 23 26.72 -8.29 -11.13
CA LYS A 23 25.81 -9.44 -11.21
C LYS A 23 24.37 -9.07 -10.87
N TYR A 24 24.14 -8.23 -9.84
CA TYR A 24 22.79 -7.81 -9.45
C TYR A 24 22.08 -7.02 -10.57
N LEU A 25 22.77 -6.12 -11.27
CA LEU A 25 22.20 -5.41 -12.42
C LEU A 25 21.93 -6.36 -13.60
N SER A 26 22.83 -7.30 -13.87
CA SER A 26 22.61 -8.29 -14.94
C SER A 26 21.41 -9.21 -14.70
N ILE A 27 21.10 -9.49 -13.41
CA ILE A 27 19.91 -10.26 -13.01
C ILE A 27 18.65 -9.37 -13.15
N LEU A 28 18.71 -8.16 -12.60
CA LEU A 28 17.58 -7.25 -12.47
C LEU A 28 17.13 -6.65 -13.82
N HIS A 29 18.08 -6.27 -14.68
CA HIS A 29 17.81 -5.63 -15.97
C HIS A 29 17.87 -6.61 -17.15
N ASN A 30 17.67 -7.91 -16.89
CA ASN A 30 17.59 -8.91 -17.94
C ASN A 30 16.31 -8.72 -18.77
N SER A 31 16.42 -8.04 -19.91
CA SER A 31 15.33 -7.72 -20.83
C SER A 31 14.60 -8.94 -21.41
N SER A 32 15.22 -10.11 -21.40
CA SER A 32 14.60 -11.38 -21.84
C SER A 32 13.72 -12.03 -20.76
N SER A 33 13.82 -11.58 -19.50
CA SER A 33 13.11 -12.15 -18.36
C SER A 33 11.92 -11.28 -17.94
N LYS A 34 10.71 -11.82 -18.09
CA LYS A 34 9.50 -11.16 -17.55
C LYS A 34 9.59 -10.95 -16.05
N ASN A 35 10.18 -11.88 -15.30
CA ASN A 35 10.32 -11.75 -13.85
C ASN A 35 11.25 -10.59 -13.48
N ALA A 36 12.31 -10.36 -14.26
CA ALA A 36 13.24 -9.25 -14.04
C ALA A 36 12.54 -7.89 -14.24
N MET A 37 11.75 -7.75 -15.32
CA MET A 37 10.90 -6.59 -15.54
C MET A 37 9.94 -6.32 -14.36
N TRP A 38 9.33 -7.35 -13.81
CA TRP A 38 8.44 -7.19 -12.65
C TRP A 38 9.20 -6.88 -11.35
N ALA A 39 10.40 -7.43 -11.17
CA ALA A 39 11.26 -7.09 -10.03
C ALA A 39 11.63 -5.59 -10.05
N CYS A 40 11.96 -5.03 -11.22
CA CYS A 40 12.21 -3.59 -11.38
C CYS A 40 11.01 -2.72 -10.96
N LYS A 41 9.78 -3.22 -11.11
CA LYS A 41 8.56 -2.52 -10.68
C LYS A 41 8.23 -2.74 -9.20
N MET A 42 8.47 -3.94 -8.67
CA MET A 42 8.11 -4.31 -7.30
C MET A 42 9.07 -3.77 -6.26
N ILE A 43 10.38 -3.72 -6.55
CA ILE A 43 11.39 -3.22 -5.59
C ILE A 43 11.05 -1.79 -5.13
N PRO A 44 10.75 -0.82 -6.02
CA PRO A 44 10.39 0.53 -5.60
C PRO A 44 9.13 0.58 -4.73
N VAL A 45 8.10 -0.21 -5.06
CA VAL A 45 6.86 -0.29 -4.27
C VAL A 45 7.12 -0.87 -2.87
N LEU A 46 7.89 -1.95 -2.78
CA LEU A 46 8.23 -2.59 -1.51
C LEU A 46 9.07 -1.66 -0.61
N ILE A 47 10.03 -0.95 -1.22
CA ILE A 47 10.83 0.07 -0.51
C ILE A 47 9.91 1.20 -0.01
N HIS A 48 9.00 1.69 -0.84
CA HIS A 48 8.03 2.69 -0.44
C HIS A 48 7.17 2.20 0.74
N TRP A 49 6.65 0.98 0.69
CA TRP A 49 5.89 0.41 1.81
C TRP A 49 6.72 0.30 3.09
N ALA A 50 8.01 -0.07 2.99
CA ALA A 50 8.90 -0.11 4.14
C ALA A 50 9.09 1.27 4.78
N THR A 51 9.06 2.35 3.99
CA THR A 51 9.34 3.71 4.48
C THR A 51 8.08 4.44 4.97
N VAL A 52 6.90 4.14 4.43
CA VAL A 52 5.66 4.86 4.76
C VAL A 52 4.68 4.07 5.62
N SER A 53 4.73 2.74 5.62
CA SER A 53 3.78 1.89 6.34
C SER A 53 4.49 0.96 7.31
N LYS A 54 4.05 0.97 8.58
CA LYS A 54 4.51 0.01 9.59
C LYS A 54 3.68 -1.27 9.61
N SER A 55 3.11 -1.65 8.47
CA SER A 55 2.27 -2.84 8.34
C SER A 55 2.53 -3.62 7.04
N PRO A 56 2.45 -4.96 7.07
CA PRO A 56 2.58 -5.77 5.86
C PRO A 56 1.34 -5.64 4.96
N HIS A 57 1.54 -5.82 3.66
CA HIS A 57 0.54 -5.71 2.61
C HIS A 57 0.30 -7.07 1.96
N THR A 58 -0.81 -7.24 1.26
CA THR A 58 -1.17 -8.50 0.62
C THR A 58 -0.51 -8.67 -0.74
N TYR A 59 -0.33 -9.92 -1.18
CA TYR A 59 0.12 -10.22 -2.55
C TYR A 59 -0.78 -9.56 -3.61
N SER A 60 -2.09 -9.52 -3.37
CA SER A 60 -3.05 -8.86 -4.26
C SER A 60 -2.84 -7.35 -4.34
N GLU A 61 -2.47 -6.70 -3.22
CA GLU A 61 -2.14 -5.27 -3.22
C GLU A 61 -0.86 -5.02 -4.02
N LEU A 62 0.19 -5.84 -3.85
CA LEU A 62 1.43 -5.67 -4.60
C LEU A 62 1.20 -5.84 -6.10
N SER A 63 0.48 -6.90 -6.49
CA SER A 63 0.06 -7.10 -7.88
C SER A 63 -0.72 -5.91 -8.43
N LYS A 64 -1.63 -5.35 -7.64
CA LYS A 64 -2.39 -4.16 -8.03
C LYS A 64 -1.45 -2.97 -8.26
N GLU A 65 -0.59 -2.64 -7.30
CA GLU A 65 0.31 -1.47 -7.36
C GLU A 65 1.25 -1.48 -8.56
N VAL A 66 1.80 -2.64 -8.93
CA VAL A 66 2.69 -2.73 -10.10
C VAL A 66 1.94 -2.91 -11.43
N GLY A 67 0.61 -3.01 -11.42
CA GLY A 67 -0.21 -3.29 -12.60
C GLY A 67 0.00 -4.72 -13.14
N HIS A 68 0.27 -5.67 -12.25
CA HIS A 68 0.57 -7.06 -12.57
C HIS A 68 -0.66 -7.95 -12.33
N HIS A 69 -1.06 -8.70 -13.35
CA HIS A 69 -2.23 -9.59 -13.30
C HIS A 69 -1.82 -11.07 -13.43
N THR A 70 -0.98 -11.58 -12.52
CA THR A 70 -0.60 -13.00 -12.49
C THR A 70 -0.38 -13.52 -11.09
N ASP A 71 -0.49 -14.84 -10.95
CA ASP A 71 -0.33 -15.59 -9.70
C ASP A 71 1.15 -15.93 -9.39
N GLN A 72 2.09 -15.58 -10.28
CA GLN A 72 3.52 -15.93 -10.15
C GLN A 72 4.36 -14.94 -9.33
N ILE A 73 3.73 -14.14 -8.47
CA ILE A 73 4.43 -13.11 -7.69
C ILE A 73 5.56 -13.67 -6.80
N GLY A 74 5.40 -14.90 -6.29
CA GLY A 74 6.42 -15.57 -5.49
C GLY A 74 7.75 -15.78 -6.22
N ARG A 75 7.72 -16.04 -7.53
CA ARG A 75 8.96 -16.18 -8.33
C ARG A 75 9.67 -14.84 -8.50
N VAL A 76 8.91 -13.76 -8.63
CA VAL A 76 9.47 -12.40 -8.71
C VAL A 76 10.07 -12.00 -7.36
N LEU A 77 9.39 -12.30 -6.25
CA LEU A 77 9.91 -12.06 -4.90
C LEU A 77 11.20 -12.87 -4.61
N GLY A 78 11.28 -14.12 -5.08
CA GLY A 78 12.52 -14.91 -5.03
C GLY A 78 13.66 -14.26 -5.82
N LEU A 79 13.37 -13.76 -7.03
CA LEU A 79 14.34 -13.03 -7.84
C LEU A 79 14.82 -11.74 -7.17
N ILE A 80 13.93 -11.01 -6.49
CA ILE A 80 14.29 -9.81 -5.72
C ILE A 80 15.28 -10.17 -4.61
N ASP A 81 15.06 -11.29 -3.91
CA ASP A 81 15.99 -11.77 -2.90
C ASP A 81 17.36 -12.17 -3.50
N ASP A 82 17.38 -12.78 -4.69
CA ASP A 82 18.63 -13.08 -5.41
C ASP A 82 19.39 -11.81 -5.80
N VAL A 83 18.69 -10.78 -6.28
CA VAL A 83 19.26 -9.45 -6.58
C VAL A 83 19.85 -8.85 -5.30
N PHE A 84 19.12 -8.91 -4.19
CA PHE A 84 19.56 -8.36 -2.91
C PHE A 84 20.78 -9.11 -2.35
N LYS A 85 20.79 -10.45 -2.42
CA LYS A 85 21.96 -11.26 -2.06
C LYS A 85 23.18 -10.91 -2.92
N ALA A 86 22.99 -10.72 -4.24
CA ALA A 86 24.06 -10.32 -5.14
C ALA A 86 24.57 -8.89 -4.86
N LEU A 87 23.67 -7.96 -4.53
CA LEU A 87 24.00 -6.58 -4.14
C LEU A 87 24.82 -6.57 -2.85
N LYS A 88 24.36 -7.24 -1.79
CA LYS A 88 25.08 -7.35 -0.50
C LYS A 88 26.49 -7.91 -0.64
N LYS A 89 26.67 -8.85 -1.58
CA LYS A 89 27.98 -9.45 -1.86
C LYS A 89 28.93 -8.48 -2.58
N ALA A 90 28.39 -7.62 -3.45
CA ALA A 90 29.17 -6.70 -4.26
C ALA A 90 29.48 -5.39 -3.53
N CYS A 91 28.58 -4.94 -2.65
CA CYS A 91 28.57 -3.63 -2.00
C CYS A 91 28.53 -3.81 -0.48
N PRO A 92 29.69 -3.78 0.21
CA PRO A 92 29.79 -3.96 1.67
C PRO A 92 28.94 -2.97 2.47
N GLU A 93 28.68 -1.79 1.93
CA GLU A 93 27.83 -0.78 2.52
C GLU A 93 26.37 -1.26 2.67
N PHE A 94 25.91 -2.21 1.87
CA PHE A 94 24.56 -2.78 1.96
C PHE A 94 24.53 -4.11 2.71
N LYS A 95 25.61 -4.54 3.37
CA LYS A 95 25.70 -5.85 4.04
C LYS A 95 24.53 -6.15 5.01
N ASP A 96 24.04 -5.12 5.69
CA ASP A 96 22.98 -5.19 6.70
C ASP A 96 21.58 -4.93 6.10
N MET A 97 21.48 -4.81 4.76
CA MET A 97 20.21 -4.58 4.07
C MET A 97 19.24 -5.74 4.34
N PRO A 98 18.06 -5.45 4.93
CA PRO A 98 17.08 -6.46 5.29
C PRO A 98 16.33 -6.97 4.05
N THR A 99 15.58 -8.05 4.22
CA THR A 99 14.65 -8.53 3.18
C THR A 99 13.38 -7.71 3.17
N LEU A 100 12.84 -7.44 1.98
CA LEU A 100 11.52 -6.83 1.81
C LEU A 100 10.41 -7.90 1.68
N ASN A 101 10.76 -9.17 1.56
CA ASN A 101 9.80 -10.22 1.21
C ASN A 101 8.76 -10.48 2.30
N CYS A 102 9.08 -10.22 3.58
CA CYS A 102 8.13 -10.33 4.70
C CYS A 102 7.08 -9.20 4.73
N LEU A 103 7.27 -8.14 3.94
CA LEU A 103 6.27 -7.08 3.81
C LEU A 103 5.04 -7.56 3.04
N VAL A 104 5.09 -8.74 2.42
CA VAL A 104 3.99 -9.27 1.60
C VAL A 104 3.42 -10.55 2.22
N ILE A 105 2.12 -10.53 2.52
CA ILE A 105 1.41 -11.57 3.27
C ILE A 105 0.20 -12.11 2.52
N ASN A 106 -0.25 -13.30 2.92
CA ASN A 106 -1.52 -13.84 2.47
C ASN A 106 -2.68 -13.12 3.17
N LYS A 107 -3.71 -12.75 2.40
CA LYS A 107 -4.87 -11.98 2.91
C LYS A 107 -5.63 -12.70 4.03
N THR A 108 -5.67 -14.03 3.98
CA THR A 108 -6.40 -14.90 4.92
C THR A 108 -5.55 -15.23 6.13
N THR A 109 -4.35 -15.79 5.95
CA THR A 109 -3.52 -16.24 7.07
C THR A 109 -2.81 -15.09 7.79
N LYS A 110 -2.71 -13.92 7.14
CA LYS A 110 -1.93 -12.76 7.62
C LYS A 110 -0.44 -13.02 7.79
N LEU A 111 0.07 -14.09 7.17
CA LEU A 111 1.48 -14.49 7.21
C LEU A 111 2.05 -14.59 5.78
N PRO A 112 3.38 -14.46 5.60
CA PRO A 112 4.04 -14.83 4.35
C PRO A 112 3.70 -16.28 3.96
N SER A 113 3.52 -16.53 2.67
CA SER A 113 3.24 -17.88 2.16
C SER A 113 4.46 -18.80 2.29
N ASN A 114 4.26 -20.12 2.20
CA ASN A 114 5.35 -21.11 2.31
C ASN A 114 6.50 -20.91 1.31
N GLY A 115 6.26 -20.24 0.17
CA GLY A 115 7.33 -19.85 -0.76
C GLY A 115 8.42 -18.95 -0.14
N PHE A 116 8.17 -18.37 1.04
CA PHE A 116 9.16 -17.63 1.81
C PHE A 116 10.33 -18.50 2.30
N ASP A 117 10.22 -19.83 2.26
CA ASP A 117 11.33 -20.77 2.47
C ASP A 117 12.55 -20.48 1.60
N TYR A 118 12.35 -19.88 0.43
CA TYR A 118 13.43 -19.46 -0.47
C TYR A 118 14.33 -18.37 0.15
N VAL A 119 13.75 -17.51 0.98
CA VAL A 119 14.42 -16.39 1.64
C VAL A 119 14.91 -16.78 3.02
N SER A 120 14.05 -17.43 3.80
CA SER A 120 14.34 -17.95 5.13
C SER A 120 14.10 -19.44 5.15
N HIS A 121 15.20 -20.21 5.21
CA HIS A 121 15.13 -21.66 5.28
C HIS A 121 14.24 -22.13 6.45
N ASP A 122 13.53 -23.25 6.24
CA ASP A 122 12.63 -23.90 7.20
C ASP A 122 11.46 -23.05 7.73
N TYR A 123 11.14 -21.91 7.10
CA TYR A 123 10.04 -21.06 7.52
C TYR A 123 8.69 -21.81 7.54
N SER A 124 8.42 -22.68 6.57
CA SER A 124 7.17 -23.44 6.48
C SER A 124 7.00 -24.42 7.64
N SER A 125 8.10 -24.92 8.20
CA SER A 125 8.16 -25.83 9.36
C SER A 125 7.85 -25.13 10.69
N LEU A 126 7.86 -23.79 10.73
CA LEU A 126 7.53 -23.01 11.92
C LEU A 126 6.02 -23.03 12.21
N THR A 127 5.69 -22.94 13.50
CA THR A 127 4.33 -22.65 13.95
C THR A 127 3.89 -21.25 13.53
N ASP A 128 2.58 -20.99 13.48
CA ASP A 128 2.05 -19.67 13.09
C ASP A 128 2.52 -18.54 14.03
N GLU A 129 2.70 -18.84 15.32
CA GLU A 129 3.28 -17.90 16.29
C GLU A 129 4.73 -17.55 15.95
N GLN A 130 5.57 -18.57 15.70
CA GLN A 130 6.96 -18.38 15.29
C GLN A 130 7.08 -17.63 13.95
N LYS A 131 6.20 -17.93 12.98
CA LYS A 131 6.14 -17.21 11.70
C LYS A 131 5.82 -15.74 11.91
N ASN A 132 4.86 -15.44 12.78
CA ASN A 132 4.47 -14.08 13.11
C ASN A 132 5.60 -13.29 13.79
N ASP A 133 6.29 -13.90 14.75
CA ASP A 133 7.41 -13.27 15.45
C ASP A 133 8.59 -13.00 14.51
N GLN A 134 8.90 -13.96 13.65
CA GLN A 134 9.90 -13.78 12.61
C GLN A 134 9.52 -12.66 11.62
N MET A 135 8.27 -12.65 11.14
CA MET A 135 7.77 -11.60 10.25
C MET A 135 7.89 -10.23 10.90
N LYS A 136 7.45 -10.07 12.16
CA LYS A 136 7.55 -8.81 12.90
C LYS A 136 8.99 -8.32 13.01
N ARG A 137 9.93 -9.22 13.33
CA ARG A 137 11.36 -8.90 13.42
C ARG A 137 11.90 -8.40 12.08
N LEU A 138 11.73 -9.18 11.01
CA LEU A 138 12.24 -8.85 9.67
C LEU A 138 11.60 -7.58 9.10
N ASN A 139 10.30 -7.39 9.32
CA ASN A 139 9.60 -6.18 8.92
C ASN A 139 10.11 -4.97 9.70
N SER A 140 10.36 -5.11 11.01
CA SER A 140 10.96 -4.05 11.81
C SER A 140 12.32 -3.64 11.27
N GLU A 141 13.19 -4.58 10.91
CA GLU A 141 14.48 -4.28 10.27
C GLU A 141 14.29 -3.48 8.97
N ALA A 142 13.34 -3.88 8.12
CA ALA A 142 13.02 -3.15 6.89
C ALA A 142 12.48 -1.73 7.15
N TYR A 143 11.64 -1.56 8.16
CA TYR A 143 11.05 -0.25 8.52
C TYR A 143 12.07 0.75 9.06
N TYR A 144 13.13 0.28 9.72
CA TYR A 144 14.15 1.14 10.32
C TYR A 144 15.45 1.23 9.50
N TYR A 145 15.50 0.60 8.32
CA TYR A 145 16.64 0.74 7.42
C TYR A 145 16.57 2.08 6.67
N ASP A 146 17.55 2.94 6.92
CA ASP A 146 17.59 4.34 6.46
C ASP A 146 18.21 4.54 5.08
N ARG A 147 18.82 3.50 4.50
CA ARG A 147 19.55 3.57 3.22
C ARG A 147 18.78 3.03 2.02
N TRP A 148 17.45 2.98 2.09
CA TRP A 148 16.65 2.49 0.98
C TRP A 148 16.79 3.32 -0.30
N GLN A 149 17.02 4.64 -0.17
CA GLN A 149 17.26 5.49 -1.34
C GLN A 149 18.56 5.11 -2.05
N ASP A 150 19.65 4.92 -1.30
CA ASP A 150 20.93 4.45 -1.84
C ASP A 150 20.79 3.12 -2.59
N VAL A 151 19.96 2.20 -2.08
CA VAL A 151 19.66 0.91 -2.73
C VAL A 151 18.96 1.12 -4.07
N LEU A 152 17.99 2.02 -4.16
CA LEU A 152 17.32 2.35 -5.42
C LEU A 152 18.29 2.94 -6.45
N ASP A 153 19.14 3.86 -6.00
CA ASP A 153 20.14 4.51 -6.84
C ASP A 153 21.15 3.49 -7.40
N GLU A 154 21.65 2.59 -6.55
CA GLU A 154 22.58 1.52 -6.95
C GLU A 154 21.95 0.52 -7.92
N LEU A 155 20.67 0.19 -7.72
CA LEU A 155 19.90 -0.68 -8.62
C LEU A 155 19.46 0.02 -9.90
N LYS A 156 19.70 1.34 -10.03
CA LYS A 156 19.26 2.21 -11.13
C LYS A 156 17.74 2.18 -11.30
N LEU A 157 17.01 2.22 -10.19
CA LEU A 157 15.55 2.20 -10.16
C LEU A 157 15.00 3.56 -9.72
N THR A 158 13.94 4.00 -10.38
CA THR A 158 13.22 5.20 -9.96
C THR A 158 12.38 4.91 -8.72
N PRO A 159 12.41 5.76 -7.67
CA PRO A 159 11.56 5.61 -6.50
C PRO A 159 10.07 5.54 -6.86
N TYR A 160 9.35 4.67 -6.15
CA TYR A 160 7.90 4.68 -6.17
C TYR A 160 7.42 5.77 -5.22
N ASN A 161 6.79 6.81 -5.76
CA ASN A 161 6.27 7.93 -4.97
C ASN A 161 4.81 7.71 -4.56
N GLY A 162 4.37 6.45 -4.48
CA GLY A 162 2.95 6.16 -4.59
C GLY A 162 2.41 6.60 -5.94
N SER A 163 1.11 6.59 -6.07
CA SER A 163 0.47 7.51 -6.98
C SER A 163 0.57 8.93 -6.45
N ASP A 164 1.10 9.86 -7.25
CA ASP A 164 1.13 11.27 -6.88
C ASP A 164 -0.30 11.84 -6.84
N ASN A 165 -0.93 11.80 -5.66
CA ASN A 165 -2.23 12.39 -5.42
C ASN A 165 -2.12 13.92 -5.15
N LYS A 166 -0.93 14.56 -5.29
CA LYS A 166 -0.76 16.01 -5.01
C LYS A 166 -1.71 16.88 -5.80
N VAL A 167 -2.06 16.51 -7.04
CA VAL A 167 -3.06 17.25 -7.82
C VAL A 167 -4.40 17.24 -7.10
N TYR A 168 -4.84 16.08 -6.62
CA TYR A 168 -6.09 15.93 -5.86
C TYR A 168 -6.00 16.60 -4.49
N GLU A 169 -4.88 16.46 -3.76
CA GLU A 169 -4.65 17.17 -2.50
C GLU A 169 -4.73 18.69 -2.68
N ASN A 170 -4.10 19.23 -3.72
CA ASN A 170 -4.17 20.65 -4.02
C ASN A 170 -5.61 21.08 -4.32
N THR A 171 -6.39 20.28 -5.05
CA THR A 171 -7.82 20.52 -5.26
C THR A 171 -8.61 20.53 -3.96
N ILE A 172 -8.32 19.61 -3.02
CA ILE A 172 -8.95 19.56 -1.69
C ILE A 172 -8.58 20.81 -0.88
N ARG A 173 -7.28 21.13 -0.76
CA ARG A 173 -6.77 22.23 0.07
C ARG A 173 -7.21 23.61 -0.43
N LYS A 174 -7.41 23.76 -1.73
CA LYS A 174 -7.96 25.01 -2.31
C LYS A 174 -9.45 25.20 -2.04
N GLY A 175 -10.14 24.22 -1.44
CA GLY A 175 -11.60 24.27 -1.27
C GLY A 175 -12.35 24.21 -2.61
N THR A 176 -11.68 23.77 -3.68
CA THR A 176 -12.21 23.70 -5.05
C THR A 176 -12.94 22.39 -5.35
N TYR A 177 -13.25 21.59 -4.32
CA TYR A 177 -14.24 20.52 -4.48
C TYR A 177 -15.60 21.16 -4.80
N SER A 178 -16.35 20.52 -5.67
CA SER A 178 -17.62 21.01 -6.23
C SER A 178 -18.49 21.71 -5.19
N LYS A 179 -18.57 23.05 -5.28
CA LYS A 179 -19.50 23.93 -4.56
C LYS A 179 -20.97 23.71 -4.98
N HIS A 180 -21.37 22.47 -5.27
CA HIS A 180 -22.78 22.14 -5.41
C HIS A 180 -23.32 21.99 -3.99
N GLY A 181 -23.75 23.11 -3.41
CA GLY A 181 -24.29 23.25 -2.05
C GLY A 181 -25.59 22.49 -1.77
N SER A 182 -25.85 21.42 -2.51
CA SER A 182 -26.91 20.45 -2.30
C SER A 182 -26.30 19.08 -2.52
N GLU A 183 -26.52 18.17 -1.56
CA GLU A 183 -26.27 16.75 -1.76
C GLU A 183 -26.83 16.30 -3.12
N GLY A 184 -25.97 15.81 -4.00
CA GLY A 184 -26.39 15.37 -5.33
C GLY A 184 -27.32 14.17 -5.23
N ILE A 185 -28.34 14.08 -6.10
CA ILE A 185 -29.34 13.00 -6.13
C ILE A 185 -28.70 11.61 -6.03
N LYS A 186 -27.56 11.40 -6.71
CA LYS A 186 -26.84 10.12 -6.67
C LYS A 186 -26.16 9.82 -5.34
N HIS A 187 -25.56 10.83 -4.69
CA HIS A 187 -24.98 10.65 -3.36
C HIS A 187 -26.09 10.33 -2.35
N LYS A 188 -27.21 11.05 -2.42
CA LYS A 188 -28.39 10.78 -1.60
C LYS A 188 -28.95 9.38 -1.80
N ALA A 189 -29.17 8.96 -3.05
CA ALA A 189 -29.67 7.64 -3.36
C ALA A 189 -28.73 6.53 -2.84
N LEU A 190 -27.41 6.71 -2.98
CA LEU A 190 -26.44 5.76 -2.43
C LEU A 190 -26.48 5.72 -0.91
N LYS A 191 -26.53 6.88 -0.24
CA LYS A 191 -26.64 6.99 1.22
C LYS A 191 -27.88 6.28 1.75
N GLU A 192 -29.05 6.55 1.16
CA GLU A 192 -30.33 5.91 1.50
C GLU A 192 -30.28 4.40 1.25
N TYR A 193 -29.73 3.96 0.12
CA TYR A 193 -29.59 2.54 -0.19
C TYR A 193 -28.70 1.82 0.84
N ILE A 194 -27.54 2.40 1.20
CA ILE A 194 -26.66 1.81 2.22
C ILE A 194 -27.32 1.77 3.60
N TYR A 195 -28.08 2.81 3.94
CA TYR A 195 -28.84 2.85 5.19
C TYR A 195 -29.88 1.73 5.26
N ASP A 196 -30.58 1.44 4.16
CA ASP A 196 -31.62 0.40 4.12
C ASP A 196 -31.10 -1.02 3.88
N HIS A 197 -29.94 -1.15 3.21
CA HIS A 197 -29.33 -2.42 2.84
C HIS A 197 -27.89 -2.58 3.38
N PRO A 198 -27.65 -2.50 4.70
CA PRO A 198 -26.30 -2.61 5.27
C PRO A 198 -25.59 -3.94 4.92
N GLU A 199 -26.34 -5.00 4.61
CA GLU A 199 -25.80 -6.29 4.18
C GLU A 199 -25.01 -6.21 2.87
N CYS A 200 -25.33 -5.25 1.98
CA CYS A 200 -24.62 -5.10 0.70
C CYS A 200 -23.14 -4.70 0.89
N ILE A 201 -22.82 -4.07 2.02
CA ILE A 201 -21.46 -3.72 2.44
C ILE A 201 -20.91 -4.68 3.51
N GLY A 202 -21.62 -5.78 3.76
CA GLY A 202 -21.22 -6.82 4.71
C GLY A 202 -21.50 -6.49 6.18
N ILE A 203 -22.32 -5.48 6.45
CA ILE A 203 -22.77 -5.14 7.80
C ILE A 203 -24.02 -5.95 8.14
N LYS A 204 -24.01 -6.62 9.29
CA LYS A 204 -25.10 -7.45 9.80
C LYS A 204 -25.30 -7.17 11.29
N ASN A 205 -26.41 -7.65 11.86
CA ASN A 205 -26.70 -7.50 13.29
C ASN A 205 -26.77 -6.04 13.75
N VAL A 206 -27.35 -5.17 12.93
CA VAL A 206 -27.57 -3.76 13.26
C VAL A 206 -28.52 -3.67 14.44
N LYS A 207 -28.08 -3.00 15.52
CA LYS A 207 -28.88 -2.66 16.71
C LYS A 207 -29.52 -1.29 16.54
N HIS A 208 -28.77 -0.34 15.98
CA HIS A 208 -29.21 1.02 15.70
C HIS A 208 -28.58 1.51 14.38
N LYS A 209 -29.32 2.32 13.63
CA LYS A 209 -28.85 2.99 12.43
C LYS A 209 -29.35 4.42 12.39
N GLU A 210 -28.52 5.32 11.88
CA GLU A 210 -28.82 6.74 11.73
C GLU A 210 -28.19 7.27 10.44
N MET A 211 -28.93 8.07 9.67
CA MET A 211 -28.33 8.89 8.61
C MET A 211 -27.97 10.25 9.17
N GLU A 212 -26.90 10.85 8.66
CA GLU A 212 -26.54 12.23 9.02
C GLU A 212 -26.20 12.43 10.51
N HIS A 213 -25.65 11.39 11.14
CA HIS A 213 -25.23 11.45 12.54
C HIS A 213 -24.18 12.55 12.76
N ILE A 214 -24.43 13.44 13.72
CA ILE A 214 -23.56 14.58 14.02
C ILE A 214 -22.60 14.20 15.14
N LEU A 215 -21.30 14.21 14.81
CA LEU A 215 -20.21 14.03 15.77
C LEU A 215 -20.05 15.27 16.66
N LEU A 216 -19.39 15.13 17.81
CA LEU A 216 -19.04 16.25 18.70
C LEU A 216 -18.05 17.25 18.08
N SER A 217 -17.41 16.92 16.95
CA SER A 217 -16.66 17.90 16.14
C SER A 217 -17.57 18.81 15.30
N GLY A 218 -18.87 18.53 15.24
CA GLY A 218 -19.84 19.18 14.35
C GLY A 218 -19.89 18.59 12.93
N ASP A 219 -19.03 17.61 12.64
CA ASP A 219 -19.07 16.89 11.36
C ASP A 219 -20.27 15.95 11.29
N ARG A 220 -20.76 15.74 10.06
CA ARG A 220 -21.93 14.91 9.77
C ARG A 220 -21.49 13.66 9.01
N LEU A 221 -21.74 12.49 9.60
CA LEU A 221 -21.53 11.20 8.95
C LEU A 221 -22.64 10.94 7.93
N ASP A 222 -22.35 10.29 6.80
CA ASP A 222 -23.42 9.95 5.85
C ASP A 222 -24.35 8.90 6.45
N VAL A 223 -23.79 7.77 6.90
CA VAL A 223 -24.52 6.71 7.60
C VAL A 223 -23.74 6.23 8.81
N TYR A 224 -24.45 5.98 9.90
CA TYR A 224 -23.90 5.48 11.15
C TYR A 224 -24.66 4.24 11.62
N PHE A 225 -23.92 3.22 12.03
CA PHE A 225 -24.48 1.99 12.58
C PHE A 225 -23.89 1.68 13.95
N ILE A 226 -24.71 1.15 14.84
CA ILE A 226 -24.29 0.47 16.06
C ILE A 226 -24.75 -0.98 15.94
N LEU A 227 -23.83 -1.93 16.11
CA LEU A 227 -24.14 -3.36 16.06
C LEU A 227 -24.61 -3.89 17.42
N LYS A 228 -25.10 -5.13 17.45
CA LYS A 228 -25.53 -5.78 18.70
C LYS A 228 -24.39 -5.97 19.72
N ASP A 229 -23.14 -6.01 19.29
CA ASP A 229 -21.94 -6.06 20.14
C ASP A 229 -21.40 -4.65 20.47
N ASP A 230 -22.22 -3.61 20.25
CA ASP A 230 -21.90 -2.20 20.43
C ASP A 230 -20.78 -1.66 19.53
N THR A 231 -20.30 -2.43 18.54
CA THR A 231 -19.39 -1.91 17.50
C THR A 231 -20.05 -0.73 16.78
N GLN A 232 -19.34 0.40 16.74
CA GLN A 232 -19.74 1.60 16.03
C GLN A 232 -19.13 1.60 14.62
N ILE A 233 -19.95 1.87 13.61
CA ILE A 233 -19.51 1.91 12.21
C ILE A 233 -19.96 3.23 11.58
N ALA A 234 -18.99 4.06 11.23
CA ALA A 234 -19.19 5.26 10.42
C ALA A 234 -18.99 4.91 8.93
N VAL A 235 -19.91 5.35 8.08
CA VAL A 235 -19.83 5.13 6.63
C VAL A 235 -19.82 6.48 5.92
N GLU A 236 -18.85 6.66 5.03
CA GLU A 236 -18.79 7.75 4.06
C GLU A 236 -19.10 7.16 2.68
N VAL A 237 -19.98 7.80 1.91
CA VAL A 237 -20.36 7.34 0.57
C VAL A 237 -19.81 8.25 -0.52
N LYS A 238 -19.39 7.65 -1.64
CA LYS A 238 -18.96 8.34 -2.86
C LYS A 238 -19.68 7.73 -4.06
N SER A 239 -20.56 8.53 -4.67
CA SER A 239 -21.35 8.11 -5.82
C SER A 239 -20.50 7.98 -7.09
N SER A 240 -21.09 7.45 -8.14
CA SER A 240 -20.47 7.27 -9.47
C SER A 240 -20.00 8.58 -10.12
N ILE A 241 -20.45 9.74 -9.63
CA ILE A 241 -20.03 11.06 -10.12
C ILE A 241 -18.93 11.71 -9.28
N SER A 242 -18.52 11.08 -8.17
CA SER A 242 -17.42 11.58 -7.35
C SER A 242 -16.11 11.49 -8.13
N ASP A 243 -15.40 12.61 -8.24
CA ASP A 243 -14.08 12.64 -8.85
C ASP A 243 -13.00 12.11 -7.89
N ASN A 244 -11.77 11.97 -8.40
CA ASN A 244 -10.66 11.45 -7.59
C ASN A 244 -10.34 12.33 -6.37
N ALA A 245 -10.56 13.64 -6.43
CA ALA A 245 -10.32 14.51 -5.29
C ALA A 245 -11.39 14.32 -4.21
N ASP A 246 -12.66 14.15 -4.59
CA ASP A 246 -13.75 13.85 -3.66
C ASP A 246 -13.60 12.45 -3.05
N ILE A 247 -13.17 11.46 -3.83
CA ILE A 247 -12.88 10.11 -3.32
C ILE A 247 -11.73 10.14 -2.31
N LEU A 248 -10.63 10.83 -2.64
CA LEU A 248 -9.49 10.99 -1.73
C LEU A 248 -9.91 11.71 -0.44
N ARG A 249 -10.72 12.77 -0.57
CA ARG A 249 -11.30 13.46 0.58
C ARG A 249 -12.12 12.52 1.46
N GLY A 250 -12.88 11.59 0.86
CA GLY A 250 -13.62 10.54 1.57
C GLY A 250 -12.73 9.65 2.45
N VAL A 251 -11.53 9.30 1.99
CA VAL A 251 -10.56 8.55 2.80
C VAL A 251 -10.19 9.32 4.07
N TYR A 252 -9.85 10.60 3.94
CA TYR A 252 -9.48 11.44 5.08
C TYR A 252 -10.67 11.79 5.98
N GLN A 253 -11.89 11.84 5.44
CA GLN A 253 -13.11 11.93 6.24
C GLN A 253 -13.25 10.71 7.15
N CYS A 254 -13.06 9.49 6.63
CA CYS A 254 -13.05 8.27 7.44
C CYS A 254 -11.98 8.29 8.54
N VAL A 255 -10.76 8.78 8.26
CA VAL A 255 -9.71 8.95 9.29
C VAL A 255 -10.20 9.87 10.41
N LYS A 256 -10.79 11.01 10.04
CA LYS A 256 -11.34 11.98 11.00
C LYS A 256 -12.45 11.34 11.84
N TYR A 257 -13.39 10.62 11.22
CA TYR A 257 -14.50 9.98 11.93
C TYR A 257 -14.02 8.97 12.96
N ASN A 258 -13.04 8.12 12.60
CA ASN A 258 -12.40 7.21 13.56
C ASN A 258 -11.82 7.98 14.75
N ALA A 259 -11.04 9.04 14.49
CA ALA A 259 -10.39 9.80 15.56
C ALA A 259 -11.39 10.47 16.51
N ILE A 260 -12.44 11.08 15.96
CA ILE A 260 -13.45 11.78 16.77
C ILE A 260 -14.30 10.79 17.57
N LEU A 261 -14.79 9.70 16.97
CA LEU A 261 -15.55 8.68 17.71
C LEU A 261 -14.71 8.06 18.85
N ASN A 262 -13.41 7.84 18.65
CA ASN A 262 -12.52 7.36 19.71
C ASN A 262 -12.42 8.39 20.86
N ALA A 263 -12.30 9.68 20.53
CA ALA A 263 -12.27 10.75 21.52
C ALA A 263 -13.58 10.83 22.31
N GLU A 264 -14.73 10.73 21.63
CA GLU A 264 -16.04 10.72 22.28
C GLU A 264 -16.21 9.53 23.24
N GLN A 265 -15.82 8.32 22.80
CA GLN A 265 -15.88 7.13 23.64
C GLN A 265 -14.99 7.28 24.88
N SER A 266 -13.79 7.84 24.72
CA SER A 266 -12.86 8.06 25.83
C SER A 266 -13.45 8.96 26.91
N VAL A 267 -14.16 10.03 26.53
CA VAL A 267 -14.85 10.93 27.48
C VAL A 267 -16.05 10.24 28.14
N LYS A 268 -16.75 9.37 27.41
CA LYS A 268 -17.91 8.61 27.90
C LYS A 268 -17.53 7.35 28.70
N GLY A 269 -16.24 7.01 28.81
CA GLY A 269 -15.78 5.76 29.43
C GLY A 269 -16.20 4.51 28.66
N MET A 270 -16.39 4.61 27.35
CA MET A 270 -16.76 3.50 26.47
C MET A 270 -15.52 2.91 25.81
N HIS A 271 -15.54 1.59 25.61
CA HIS A 271 -14.46 0.86 24.95
C HIS A 271 -15.04 -0.17 23.98
N CYS A 272 -15.83 0.30 23.00
CA CYS A 272 -16.33 -0.57 21.93
C CYS A 272 -15.56 -0.35 20.62
N PRO A 273 -15.48 -1.37 19.74
CA PRO A 273 -14.78 -1.23 18.48
C PRO A 273 -15.37 -0.12 17.60
N ILE A 274 -14.51 0.65 16.93
CA ILE A 274 -14.91 1.66 15.94
C ILE A 274 -14.37 1.26 14.57
N LYS A 275 -15.19 1.42 13.54
CA LYS A 275 -14.80 1.23 12.15
C LYS A 275 -15.30 2.39 11.30
N ALA A 276 -14.43 2.99 10.51
CA ALA A 276 -14.83 3.83 9.40
C ALA A 276 -14.72 3.04 8.09
N LEU A 277 -15.72 3.17 7.23
CA LEU A 277 -15.81 2.50 5.94
C LEU A 277 -16.11 3.51 4.84
N LEU A 278 -15.23 3.56 3.83
CA LEU A 278 -15.51 4.29 2.59
C LEU A 278 -16.28 3.39 1.61
N VAL A 279 -17.40 3.85 1.09
CA VAL A 279 -18.23 3.08 0.16
C VAL A 279 -18.35 3.82 -1.17
N LEU A 280 -17.97 3.15 -2.26
CA LEU A 280 -18.02 3.69 -3.60
C LEU A 280 -19.03 2.95 -4.48
N GLU A 281 -19.88 3.71 -5.17
CA GLU A 281 -20.68 3.17 -6.30
C GLU A 281 -19.76 2.76 -7.45
N GLY A 282 -18.69 3.54 -7.68
CA GLY A 282 -17.68 3.29 -8.70
C GLY A 282 -16.50 2.43 -8.22
N LYS A 283 -15.50 2.28 -9.09
CA LYS A 283 -14.24 1.60 -8.79
C LYS A 283 -13.31 2.54 -8.02
N MET A 284 -12.62 2.01 -6.99
CA MET A 284 -11.60 2.73 -6.24
C MET A 284 -10.36 2.97 -7.13
N PRO A 285 -9.97 4.24 -7.38
CA PRO A 285 -8.74 4.54 -8.08
C PRO A 285 -7.56 3.91 -7.35
N MET A 286 -6.69 3.23 -8.08
CA MET A 286 -5.52 2.53 -7.52
C MET A 286 -4.68 3.48 -6.66
N SER A 287 -4.56 4.71 -7.15
CA SER A 287 -3.83 5.76 -6.48
C SER A 287 -4.33 6.09 -5.08
N ILE A 288 -5.66 6.19 -4.94
CA ILE A 288 -6.30 6.52 -3.67
C ILE A 288 -6.41 5.27 -2.79
N ALA A 289 -6.44 4.08 -3.39
CA ALA A 289 -6.43 2.82 -2.65
C ALA A 289 -5.14 2.68 -1.82
N SER A 290 -3.99 3.07 -2.38
CA SER A 290 -2.73 3.15 -1.65
C SER A 290 -2.84 4.02 -0.40
N ASP A 291 -3.40 5.23 -0.52
CA ASP A 291 -3.60 6.13 0.63
C ASP A 291 -4.55 5.52 1.67
N ALA A 292 -5.66 4.91 1.23
CA ALA A 292 -6.60 4.26 2.14
C ALA A 292 -5.96 3.10 2.91
N ILE A 293 -5.14 2.27 2.24
CA ILE A 293 -4.41 1.16 2.87
C ILE A 293 -3.39 1.70 3.89
N ALA A 294 -2.60 2.70 3.51
CA ALA A 294 -1.62 3.33 4.38
C ALA A 294 -2.27 3.95 5.64
N LEU A 295 -3.49 4.48 5.50
CA LEU A 295 -4.27 5.07 6.58
C LEU A 295 -5.18 4.07 7.32
N HIS A 296 -5.08 2.77 7.00
CA HIS A 296 -5.91 1.70 7.57
C HIS A 296 -7.43 1.92 7.43
N ILE A 297 -7.86 2.55 6.34
CA ILE A 297 -9.27 2.77 6.00
C ILE A 297 -9.78 1.64 5.12
N ASN A 298 -10.79 0.93 5.61
CA ASN A 298 -11.49 -0.07 4.82
C ASN A 298 -12.35 0.61 3.76
N PHE A 299 -12.49 -0.04 2.61
CA PHE A 299 -13.41 0.42 1.57
C PHE A 299 -14.17 -0.71 0.88
N LYS A 300 -15.33 -0.35 0.31
CA LYS A 300 -16.12 -1.17 -0.62
C LYS A 300 -16.28 -0.40 -1.93
N GLU A 301 -16.17 -1.08 -3.05
CA GLU A 301 -16.24 -0.48 -4.38
C GLU A 301 -17.20 -1.25 -5.28
N ASN A 302 -17.66 -0.61 -6.35
CA ASN A 302 -18.64 -1.15 -7.31
C ASN A 302 -19.99 -1.52 -6.68
N ILE A 303 -20.45 -0.74 -5.69
CA ILE A 303 -21.80 -0.91 -5.14
C ILE A 303 -22.83 -0.56 -6.19
N LYS A 304 -23.81 -1.45 -6.40
CA LYS A 304 -24.93 -1.23 -7.30
C LYS A 304 -26.19 -1.04 -6.48
N LEU A 305 -26.91 0.04 -6.75
CA LEU A 305 -28.28 0.22 -6.28
C LEU A 305 -29.15 -0.75 -7.10
N ILE A 306 -29.93 -1.58 -6.43
CA ILE A 306 -30.84 -2.57 -7.04
C ILE A 306 -32.25 -1.99 -7.05
#